data_AF-A0A660QTL5-F1
#
_entry.id   AF-A0A660QTL5-F1
#
_cell.length_a   1.000
_cell.length_b   1.000
_cell.length_c   1.000
_cell.angle_alpha   90.00
_cell.angle_beta   90.00
_cell.angle_gamma   90.00
#
_symmetry.space_group_name_H-M   'P 1'
#
loop_
_entity.id
_entity.type
_entity.pdbx_description
1 polymer ?
#
loop_
_entity_poly.entity_id
_entity_poly.type
_entity_poly.pdbx_seq_one_letter_code
_entity_poly.pdbx_strand_id
1 'polypeptide(L)'
;MTRFVITKERAVELILKAADISLGGEIFGLKMPVVRMREVARAVSSYFSGIKIQTIGKCLGEKIYEELMTSEIMRNIPVSLWK
;
A
#
# COMPACT_ATOMS: atom_id res chain seq x y z
N MET A 1 8.02 5.74 8.90
CA MET A 1 6.75 5.65 8.15
C MET A 1 6.56 4.25 7.58
N THR A 2 5.30 3.83 7.42
CA THR A 2 4.91 2.58 6.75
C THR A 2 4.14 2.90 5.46
N ARG A 3 4.28 2.03 4.46
CA ARG A 3 3.64 2.17 3.15
C ARG A 3 3.07 0.84 2.70
N PHE A 4 1.92 0.87 2.06
CA PHE A 4 1.45 -0.27 1.28
C PHE A 4 2.22 -0.32 -0.03
N VAL A 5 2.65 -1.51 -0.43
CA VAL A 5 3.39 -1.70 -1.68
C VAL A 5 2.70 -2.75 -2.52
N ILE A 6 2.58 -2.44 -3.80
CA ILE A 6 2.01 -3.32 -4.83
C ILE A 6 2.89 -3.25 -6.06
N THR A 7 2.96 -4.34 -6.82
CA THR A 7 3.60 -4.34 -8.13
C THR A 7 2.69 -3.70 -9.17
N LYS A 8 3.25 -3.25 -10.30
CA LYS A 8 2.47 -2.63 -11.37
C LYS A 8 1.48 -3.62 -11.96
N GLU A 9 1.91 -4.86 -12.15
CA GLU A 9 1.14 -5.95 -12.74
C GLU A 9 -0.11 -6.22 -11.90
N ARG A 10 0.05 -6.27 -10.58
CA ARG A 10 -1.06 -6.54 -9.66
C ARG A 10 -2.03 -5.35 -9.54
N ALA A 11 -1.54 -4.12 -9.75
CA ALA A 11 -2.40 -2.95 -9.87
C ALA A 11 -3.24 -2.98 -11.16
N VAL A 12 -2.63 -3.36 -12.29
CA VAL A 12 -3.33 -3.51 -13.57
C VAL A 12 -4.36 -4.64 -13.50
N GLU A 13 -4.00 -5.78 -12.92
CA GLU A 13 -4.92 -6.90 -12.70
C GLU A 13 -6.16 -6.47 -11.90
N LEU A 14 -5.97 -5.69 -10.82
CA LEU A 14 -7.08 -5.16 -10.03
C LEU A 14 -8.01 -4.29 -10.88
N ILE A 15 -7.46 -3.38 -11.69
CA ILE A 15 -8.24 -2.47 -12.53
C ILE A 15 -9.07 -3.25 -13.55
N LEU A 16 -8.44 -4.20 -14.26
CA LEU A 16 -9.13 -5.02 -15.26
C LEU A 16 -10.22 -5.87 -14.64
N LYS A 17 -9.93 -6.50 -13.49
CA LYS A 17 -10.91 -7.30 -12.77
C LYS A 17 -12.07 -6.45 -12.25
N ALA A 18 -11.79 -5.27 -11.69
CA ALA A 18 -12.81 -4.34 -11.24
C ALA A 18 -13.72 -3.92 -12.39
N ALA A 19 -13.16 -3.62 -13.57
CA ALA A 19 -13.93 -3.23 -14.75
C ALA A 19 -14.84 -4.36 -15.26
N ASP A 20 -14.41 -5.62 -15.14
CA ASP A 20 -15.18 -6.80 -15.56
C ASP A 20 -16.38 -7.08 -14.63
N ILE A 21 -16.19 -6.90 -13.31
CA ILE A 21 -17.21 -7.29 -12.31
C ILE A 21 -18.04 -6.11 -11.78
N SER A 22 -17.68 -4.87 -12.10
CA SER A 22 -18.36 -3.68 -11.55
C SER A 22 -19.78 -3.53 -12.09
N LEU A 23 -20.74 -3.29 -11.19
CA LEU A 23 -22.12 -2.95 -11.53
C LEU A 23 -22.47 -1.49 -11.20
N GLY A 24 -21.65 -0.82 -10.38
CA GLY A 24 -21.73 0.60 -10.05
C GLY A 24 -21.83 0.87 -8.54
N GLY A 25 -20.99 1.79 -8.04
CA GLY A 25 -20.97 2.23 -6.64
C GLY A 25 -20.07 1.41 -5.73
N GLU A 26 -19.39 0.39 -6.24
CA GLU A 26 -18.43 -0.41 -5.47
C GLU A 26 -17.07 0.26 -5.33
N ILE A 27 -16.37 -0.06 -4.24
CA ILE A 27 -14.98 0.33 -4.01
C ILE A 27 -14.14 -0.94 -3.90
N PHE A 28 -13.19 -1.08 -4.81
CA PHE A 28 -12.29 -2.24 -4.84
C PHE A 28 -11.02 -1.94 -4.07
N GLY A 29 -10.80 -2.69 -2.99
CA GLY A 29 -9.56 -2.65 -2.20
C GLY A 29 -8.76 -3.94 -2.37
N LEU A 30 -7.43 -3.82 -2.39
CA LEU A 30 -6.53 -4.98 -2.45
C LEU A 30 -5.76 -5.15 -1.12
N LYS A 31 -5.65 -6.40 -0.68
CA LYS A 31 -4.74 -6.78 0.41
C LYS A 31 -3.30 -6.70 -0.07
N MET A 32 -2.59 -5.68 0.43
CA MET A 32 -1.21 -5.38 0.07
C MET A 32 -0.28 -5.58 1.27
N PRO A 33 0.98 -6.00 1.05
CA PRO A 33 1.98 -6.03 2.11
C PRO A 33 2.31 -4.60 2.58
N VAL A 34 2.61 -4.50 3.86
CA VAL A 34 3.07 -3.26 4.50
C VAL A 34 4.58 -3.32 4.68
N VAL A 35 5.28 -2.27 4.28
CA VAL A 35 6.72 -2.14 4.49
C VAL A 35 7.06 -0.90 5.30
N ARG A 36 8.17 -0.97 6.04
CA ARG A 36 8.76 0.20 6.72
C ARG A 36 9.80 0.82 5.78
N MET A 37 9.71 2.11 5.50
CA MET A 37 10.63 2.77 4.54
C MET A 37 12.10 2.70 4.97
N ARG A 38 12.39 2.60 6.27
CA ARG A 38 13.75 2.36 6.77
C ARG A 38 14.32 1.02 6.28
N GLU A 39 13.51 -0.03 6.27
CA GLU A 39 13.94 -1.36 5.83
C GLU A 39 14.13 -1.38 4.31
N VAL A 40 13.28 -0.67 3.56
CA VAL A 40 13.47 -0.45 2.13
C VAL A 40 14.80 0.26 1.85
N ALA A 41 15.10 1.35 2.57
CA ALA A 41 16.37 2.07 2.41
C ALA A 41 17.59 1.18 2.74
N ARG A 42 17.51 0.37 3.79
CA ARG A 42 18.55 -0.61 4.14
C ARG A 42 18.73 -1.67 3.05
N ALA A 43 17.64 -2.20 2.51
CA ALA A 43 17.67 -3.20 1.45
C ALA A 43 18.33 -2.64 0.18
N VAL A 44 17.96 -1.42 -0.22
CA VAL A 44 18.59 -0.72 -1.36
C VAL A 44 20.07 -0.46 -1.12
N SER A 45 20.44 0.08 0.05
CA SER A 45 21.84 0.30 0.42
C SER A 45 22.68 -0.98 0.36
N SER A 46 22.12 -2.10 0.84
CA SER A 46 22.78 -3.41 0.81
C SER A 46 22.91 -3.95 -0.62
N TYR A 47 21.86 -3.80 -1.43
CA TYR A 47 21.85 -4.25 -2.84
C TYR A 47 22.92 -3.55 -3.69
N PHE A 48 23.13 -2.25 -3.47
CA PHE A 48 24.14 -1.46 -4.19
C PHE A 48 25.49 -1.37 -3.47
N SER A 49 25.80 -2.32 -2.58
CA SER A 49 27.12 -2.42 -1.92
C SER A 49 27.53 -1.18 -1.08
N GLY A 50 26.60 -0.65 -0.27
CA GLY A 50 26.95 0.27 0.82
C GLY A 50 26.70 1.76 0.56
N ILE A 51 25.60 2.11 -0.12
CA ILE A 51 25.20 3.52 -0.27
C ILE A 51 24.89 4.14 1.11
N LYS A 52 25.43 5.34 1.37
CA LYS A 52 25.16 6.10 2.60
C LYS A 52 23.69 6.51 2.69
N ILE A 53 23.03 6.14 3.78
CA ILE A 53 21.65 6.56 4.08
C ILE A 53 21.69 7.86 4.90
N GLN A 54 20.98 8.89 4.45
CA GLN A 54 20.78 10.14 5.19
C GLN A 54 19.33 10.27 5.63
N THR A 55 19.11 10.60 6.91
CA THR A 55 17.79 10.90 7.45
C THR A 55 17.55 12.40 7.37
N ILE A 56 16.58 12.82 6.56
CA ILE A 56 16.21 14.24 6.37
C ILE A 56 15.09 14.72 7.29
N GLY A 57 14.51 13.82 8.08
CA GLY A 57 13.31 14.09 8.87
C GLY A 57 12.02 13.87 8.06
N LYS A 58 10.92 14.39 8.59
CA LYS A 58 9.58 14.25 8.01
C LYS A 58 9.29 15.45 7.09
N CYS A 59 8.75 15.20 5.91
CA CYS A 59 8.30 16.26 5.02
C CYS A 59 6.99 16.90 5.52
N LEU A 60 6.78 18.20 5.24
CA LEU A 60 5.53 18.88 5.57
C LEU A 60 4.34 18.17 4.90
N GLY A 61 3.28 17.93 5.66
CA GLY A 61 2.09 17.21 5.17
C GLY A 61 2.23 15.68 5.04
N GLU A 62 3.41 15.11 5.31
CA GLU A 62 3.63 13.68 5.17
C GLU A 62 2.83 12.87 6.21
N LYS A 63 2.12 11.82 5.77
CA LYS A 63 1.51 10.85 6.69
C LYS A 63 2.52 9.77 7.13
N ILE A 64 2.51 9.46 8.42
CA ILE A 64 3.41 8.44 9.02
C ILE A 64 2.97 7.03 8.60
N TYR A 65 1.68 6.82 8.39
CA TYR A 65 1.07 5.58 7.91
C TYR A 65 -0.02 5.90 6.90
N GLU A 66 -0.41 4.91 6.12
CA GLU A 66 -1.49 5.00 5.15
C GLU A 66 -2.71 4.23 5.65
N GLU A 67 -3.88 4.71 5.27
CA GLU A 67 -5.16 4.05 5.50
C GLU A 67 -5.80 3.83 4.14
N LEU A 68 -6.10 2.57 3.82
CA LEU A 68 -6.77 2.23 2.56
C LEU A 68 -8.27 2.49 2.62
N MET A 69 -8.86 2.35 3.81
CA MET A 69 -10.28 2.49 4.05
C MET A 69 -10.49 3.16 5.42
N THR A 70 -11.56 3.93 5.52
CA THR A 70 -12.01 4.46 6.80
C THR A 70 -12.67 3.36 7.63
N SER A 71 -12.74 3.58 8.94
CA SER A 71 -13.45 2.68 9.87
C SER A 71 -14.92 2.49 9.48
N GLU A 72 -15.55 3.52 8.94
CA GLU A 72 -16.95 3.48 8.49
C GLU A 72 -17.14 2.51 7.31
N ILE A 73 -16.25 2.55 6.33
CA ILE A 73 -16.29 1.60 5.20
C ILE A 73 -16.02 0.18 5.70
N MET A 74 -15.05 0.00 6.60
CA MET A 74 -14.67 -1.31 7.12
C MET A 74 -15.81 -2.03 7.87
N ARG A 75 -16.71 -1.29 8.52
CA ARG A 75 -17.90 -1.87 9.19
C ARG A 75 -18.89 -2.50 8.22
N ASN A 76 -18.95 -2.00 6.99
CA ASN A 76 -19.88 -2.43 5.96
C ASN A 76 -19.34 -3.60 5.11
N ILE A 77 -18.10 -4.05 5.36
CA ILE A 77 -17.51 -5.16 4.61
C ILE A 77 -17.67 -6.48 5.39
N PRO A 78 -18.24 -7.53 4.78
CA PRO A 78 -18.28 -8.86 5.40
C PRO A 78 -16.87 -9.36 5.68
N VAL A 79 -16.54 -9.56 6.96
CA VAL A 79 -15.22 -10.02 7.44
C VAL A 79 -14.83 -11.38 6.82
N SER A 80 -15.80 -12.16 6.35
CA SER A 80 -15.60 -13.44 5.65
C SER A 80 -14.86 -13.32 4.32
N LEU A 81 -14.86 -12.15 3.67
CA LEU A 81 -14.16 -11.90 2.41
C LEU A 81 -12.68 -11.49 2.60
N TRP A 82 -12.20 -11.41 3.84
CA TRP A 82 -10.87 -10.87 4.19
C TRP A 82 -9.81 -11.92 4.61
N LYS A 83 -10.10 -13.23 4.46
CA LYS A 83 -9.10 -14.30 4.69
C LYS A 83 -8.04 -14.30 3.58
#